data_AF-A0AAW1QEU2-F1
#
_entry.id   AF-A0AAW1QEU2-F1
#
_cell.length_a   1.000
_cell.length_b   1.000
_cell.length_c   1.000
_cell.angle_alpha   90.00
_cell.angle_beta   90.00
_cell.angle_gamma   90.00
#
_symmetry.space_group_name_H-M   'P 1'
#
loop_
_entity.id
_entity.type
_entity.pdbx_description
1 polymer ?
#
loop_
_entity_poly.entity_id
_entity_poly.type
_entity_poly.pdbx_seq_one_letter_code
_entity_poly.pdbx_strand_id
1 'polypeptide(L)'
;MVDVRSESHSQATAAAYAYNAEMASSFRGSPGSHHASLHASAILSQKRARKAAEEDANRLYNRVRQLQKEEEKACKRIEDTKRKAQEILQLRERNEQKQLEKEERLQETKEEKAELEKVLAETKLLSRIEALERKQAVQKEHRKAQAKTVKYRKEKIKAVHEEYDKRLNEEIQARMDKEKELASLAQVEMRLIERLKLRQVQQQKALDQLEAALNLGKKSQAGAAQRLYTPQNTQQPTLPEEPSEEDIARAFSVYDPEGEGSISTQDLEPLMCDLGMSLNPVQLSQAVAQLDRMQSGKISFGEFLLWWKG
;
A
#
# COMPACT_ATOMS: atom_id res chain seq x y z
N MET A 1 -29.96 44.83 54.27
CA MET A 1 -30.53 46.11 53.80
C MET A 1 -31.92 46.22 54.42
N VAL A 2 -32.02 46.86 55.60
CA VAL A 2 -32.69 48.18 55.83
C VAL A 2 -34.18 48.10 55.43
N ASP A 3 -35.19 48.25 56.29
CA ASP A 3 -35.34 49.23 57.37
C ASP A 3 -36.45 48.84 58.39
N VAL A 4 -36.25 49.34 59.61
CA VAL A 4 -37.20 49.44 60.72
C VAL A 4 -37.77 50.85 60.70
N ARG A 5 -39.06 51.06 60.95
CA ARG A 5 -39.67 52.33 61.44
C ARG A 5 -41.14 52.05 61.81
N SER A 6 -41.52 52.09 63.10
CA SER A 6 -41.97 53.28 63.86
C SER A 6 -43.29 53.83 63.28
N GLU A 7 -44.32 54.29 63.98
CA GLU A 7 -44.61 54.64 65.37
C GLU A 7 -46.12 55.00 65.31
N SER A 8 -46.94 54.54 66.26
CA SER A 8 -47.49 55.40 67.30
C SER A 8 -48.17 56.68 66.79
N HIS A 9 -49.47 56.64 66.51
CA HIS A 9 -50.44 57.77 66.55
C HIS A 9 -51.83 57.10 66.61
N SER A 10 -52.80 57.44 67.45
CA SER A 10 -52.97 58.55 68.36
C SER A 10 -54.08 58.14 69.34
N GLN A 11 -53.75 58.02 70.61
CA GLN A 11 -54.72 58.17 71.70
C GLN A 11 -55.23 59.60 71.65
N ALA A 12 -56.48 59.82 71.22
CA ALA A 12 -57.22 61.05 71.51
C ALA A 12 -58.67 60.90 71.03
N THR A 13 -59.57 60.53 71.94
CA THR A 13 -60.95 61.07 72.08
C THR A 13 -61.72 60.21 73.10
N ALA A 14 -61.40 60.37 74.38
CA ALA A 14 -62.15 59.77 75.50
C ALA A 14 -62.55 60.83 76.54
N ALA A 15 -62.64 62.11 76.16
CA ALA A 15 -62.96 63.19 77.08
C ALA A 15 -63.78 64.29 76.38
N ALA A 16 -65.10 64.19 76.44
CA ALA A 16 -66.04 65.31 76.41
C ALA A 16 -67.46 64.77 76.64
N TYR A 17 -68.23 65.46 77.48
CA TYR A 17 -69.63 65.18 77.87
C TYR A 17 -69.86 64.35 79.13
N ALA A 18 -69.18 64.72 80.21
CA ALA A 18 -69.74 64.71 81.56
C ALA A 18 -69.79 66.15 82.06
N TYR A 19 -70.93 66.84 81.88
CA TYR A 19 -71.18 68.11 82.57
C TYR A 19 -72.69 68.37 82.69
N ASN A 20 -73.08 68.77 83.90
CA ASN A 20 -74.40 69.24 84.38
C ASN A 20 -75.40 68.21 84.91
N ALA A 21 -75.04 67.67 86.07
CA ALA A 21 -75.98 67.47 87.18
C ALA A 21 -75.94 68.70 88.11
N GLU A 22 -77.06 68.97 88.80
CA GLU A 22 -77.27 69.94 89.90
C GLU A 22 -77.61 71.41 89.56
N MET A 23 -78.91 71.73 89.58
CA MET A 23 -79.52 72.81 90.39
C MET A 23 -80.94 73.15 89.88
N ALA A 24 -81.96 72.56 90.50
CA ALA A 24 -83.30 73.14 90.60
C ALA A 24 -84.11 72.39 91.68
N SER A 25 -83.89 72.74 92.94
CA SER A 25 -84.79 72.40 94.03
C SER A 25 -85.95 73.40 94.10
N SER A 26 -87.13 72.86 94.44
CA SER A 26 -88.29 73.55 95.03
C SER A 26 -89.35 74.12 94.08
N PHE A 27 -90.32 73.27 93.70
CA PHE A 27 -91.71 73.70 93.51
C PHE A 27 -92.68 72.57 93.92
N ARG A 28 -93.41 72.76 95.02
CA ARG A 28 -94.57 71.92 95.39
C ARG A 28 -95.70 72.25 94.41
N GLY A 29 -96.12 71.29 93.60
CA GLY A 29 -97.27 71.41 92.71
C GLY A 29 -97.84 70.04 92.33
N SER A 30 -99.07 69.79 92.80
CA SER A 30 -100.08 68.83 92.33
C SER A 30 -99.68 67.58 91.51
N PRO A 31 -99.92 66.35 92.02
CA PRO A 31 -99.71 65.11 91.27
C PRO A 31 -100.88 64.87 90.31
N GLY A 32 -100.76 65.32 89.06
CA GLY A 32 -101.80 65.06 88.06
C GLY A 32 -101.48 65.32 86.59
N SER A 33 -100.30 65.85 86.23
CA SER A 33 -100.04 66.31 84.85
C SER A 33 -98.62 66.02 84.29
N HIS A 34 -97.65 65.61 85.11
CA HIS A 34 -96.27 65.37 84.65
C HIS A 34 -96.05 64.06 83.86
N HIS A 35 -96.93 63.07 84.00
CA HIS A 35 -96.81 61.77 83.31
C HIS A 35 -97.02 61.89 81.79
N ALA A 36 -97.89 62.81 81.34
CA ALA A 36 -98.16 63.01 79.91
C ALA A 36 -97.02 63.73 79.17
N SER A 37 -96.34 64.68 79.82
CA SER A 37 -95.22 65.45 79.23
C SER A 37 -93.93 64.63 79.14
N LEU A 38 -93.61 63.84 80.17
CA LEU A 38 -92.47 62.91 80.15
C LEU A 38 -92.67 61.79 79.11
N HIS A 39 -93.90 61.28 78.99
CA HIS A 39 -94.25 60.28 77.98
C HIS A 39 -94.14 60.85 76.55
N ALA A 40 -94.56 62.09 76.32
CA ALA A 40 -94.38 62.76 75.02
C ALA A 40 -92.89 62.97 74.66
N SER A 41 -92.05 63.35 75.63
CA SER A 41 -90.60 63.49 75.44
C SER A 41 -89.91 62.14 75.14
N ALA A 42 -90.30 61.07 75.86
CA ALA A 42 -89.81 59.70 75.62
C ALA A 42 -90.24 59.17 74.24
N ILE A 43 -91.46 59.48 73.79
CA ILE A 43 -91.92 59.11 72.44
C ILE A 43 -91.10 59.83 71.36
N LEU A 44 -90.78 61.12 71.56
CA LEU A 44 -89.98 61.88 70.59
C LEU A 44 -88.53 61.41 70.55
N SER A 45 -87.92 61.07 71.69
CA SER A 45 -86.57 60.50 71.73
C SER A 45 -86.53 59.11 71.08
N GLN A 46 -87.54 58.27 71.31
CA GLN A 46 -87.68 56.97 70.66
C GLN A 46 -87.91 57.09 69.15
N LYS A 47 -88.66 58.11 68.69
CA LYS A 47 -88.82 58.42 67.26
C LYS A 47 -87.51 58.88 66.62
N ARG A 48 -86.74 59.75 67.30
CA ARG A 48 -85.40 60.17 66.82
C ARG A 48 -84.42 59.01 66.79
N ALA A 49 -84.42 58.14 67.80
CA ALA A 49 -83.61 56.94 67.84
C ALA A 49 -83.97 55.96 66.72
N ARG A 50 -85.27 55.76 66.45
CA ARG A 50 -85.74 54.94 65.32
C ARG A 50 -85.28 55.51 63.98
N LYS A 51 -85.38 56.83 63.80
CA LYS A 51 -84.90 57.51 62.58
C LYS A 51 -83.38 57.39 62.43
N ALA A 52 -82.61 57.53 63.50
CA ALA A 52 -81.16 57.35 63.48
C ALA A 52 -80.77 55.91 63.12
N ALA A 53 -81.45 54.91 63.69
CA ALA A 53 -81.24 53.50 63.36
C ALA A 53 -81.61 53.18 61.90
N GLU A 54 -82.66 53.81 61.37
CA GLU A 54 -83.06 53.69 59.96
C GLU A 54 -82.02 54.33 59.02
N GLU A 55 -81.50 55.50 59.39
CA GLU A 55 -80.41 56.16 58.65
C GLU A 55 -79.11 55.33 58.69
N ASP A 56 -78.77 54.72 59.82
CA ASP A 56 -77.64 53.80 59.95
C ASP A 56 -77.84 52.52 59.13
N ALA A 57 -79.03 51.94 59.16
CA ALA A 57 -79.37 50.78 58.32
C ALA A 57 -79.21 51.12 56.83
N ASN A 58 -79.61 52.32 56.40
CA ASN A 58 -79.43 52.80 55.03
C ASN A 58 -77.95 53.03 54.67
N ARG A 59 -77.14 53.61 55.58
CA ARG A 59 -75.69 53.76 55.38
C ARG A 59 -75.00 52.39 55.24
N LEU A 60 -75.34 51.45 56.12
CA LEU A 60 -74.83 50.07 56.08
C LEU A 60 -75.26 49.36 54.80
N TYR A 61 -76.53 49.46 54.40
CA TYR A 61 -77.03 48.90 53.15
C TYR A 61 -76.23 49.40 51.94
N ASN A 62 -76.03 50.72 51.85
CA ASN A 62 -75.24 51.31 50.77
C ASN A 62 -73.78 50.83 50.78
N ARG A 63 -73.17 50.72 51.97
CA ARG A 63 -71.80 50.22 52.12
C ARG A 63 -71.67 48.75 51.73
N VAL A 64 -72.59 47.90 52.17
CA VAL A 64 -72.63 46.47 51.80
C VAL A 64 -72.78 46.33 50.29
N ARG A 65 -73.69 47.08 49.67
CA ARG A 65 -73.90 47.05 48.22
C ARG A 65 -72.65 47.49 47.43
N GLN A 66 -71.90 48.47 47.94
CA GLN A 66 -70.64 48.88 47.32
C GLN A 66 -69.55 47.80 47.45
N LEU A 67 -69.41 47.22 48.65
CA LEU A 67 -68.43 46.16 48.90
C LEU A 67 -68.72 44.92 48.05
N GLN A 68 -69.98 44.53 47.89
CA GLN A 68 -70.37 43.44 46.99
C GLN A 68 -69.97 43.72 45.53
N LYS A 69 -70.16 44.95 45.03
CA LYS A 69 -69.70 45.35 43.69
C LYS A 69 -68.18 45.34 43.56
N GLU A 70 -67.46 45.71 44.61
CA GLU A 70 -65.98 45.66 44.65
C GLU A 70 -65.49 44.21 44.68
N GLU A 71 -66.14 43.34 45.44
CA GLU A 71 -65.90 41.90 45.51
C GLU A 71 -66.14 41.23 44.15
N GLU A 72 -67.28 41.49 43.50
CA GLU A 72 -67.57 40.98 42.15
C GLU A 72 -66.48 41.38 41.13
N LYS A 73 -66.00 42.63 41.19
CA LYS A 73 -64.90 43.10 40.33
C LYS A 73 -63.59 42.40 40.67
N ALA A 74 -63.30 42.17 41.94
CA ALA A 74 -62.10 41.45 42.38
C ALA A 74 -62.14 39.99 41.92
N CYS A 75 -63.28 39.30 42.08
CA CYS A 75 -63.48 37.94 41.61
C CYS A 75 -63.24 37.81 40.10
N LYS A 76 -63.81 38.72 39.29
CA LYS A 76 -63.56 38.75 37.83
C LYS A 76 -62.08 38.90 37.49
N ARG A 77 -61.35 39.81 38.18
CA ARG A 77 -59.91 39.97 37.98
C ARG A 77 -59.12 38.73 38.36
N ILE A 78 -59.51 38.05 39.44
CA ILE A 78 -58.90 36.78 39.87
C ILE A 78 -59.13 35.70 38.82
N GLU A 79 -60.34 35.57 38.30
CA GLU A 79 -60.68 34.61 37.24
C GLU A 79 -59.89 34.87 35.96
N ASP A 80 -59.82 36.12 35.50
CA ASP A 80 -59.01 36.49 34.32
C ASP A 80 -57.52 36.18 34.52
N THR A 81 -57.00 36.41 35.73
CA THR A 81 -55.61 36.09 36.07
C THR A 81 -55.38 34.59 36.07
N LYS A 82 -56.31 33.81 36.62
CA LYS A 82 -56.26 32.33 36.58
C LYS A 82 -56.30 31.81 35.16
N ARG A 83 -57.17 32.35 34.30
CA ARG A 83 -57.26 31.96 32.89
C ARG A 83 -55.95 32.25 32.14
N LYS A 84 -55.39 33.45 32.29
CA LYS A 84 -54.09 33.80 31.70
C LYS A 84 -52.95 32.91 32.22
N ALA A 85 -52.94 32.60 33.51
CA ALA A 85 -51.95 31.69 34.09
C ALA A 85 -52.06 30.29 33.47
N GLN A 86 -53.28 29.77 33.28
CA GLN A 86 -53.51 28.49 32.60
C GLN A 86 -53.04 28.52 31.15
N GLU A 87 -53.34 29.59 30.39
CA GLU A 87 -52.87 29.76 29.01
C GLU A 87 -51.33 29.74 28.93
N ILE A 88 -50.64 30.41 29.86
CA ILE A 88 -49.17 30.41 29.95
C ILE A 88 -48.63 29.00 30.24
N LEU A 89 -49.25 28.27 31.16
CA LEU A 89 -48.84 26.90 31.49
C LEU A 89 -49.01 25.96 30.29
N GLN A 90 -50.17 26.00 29.62
CA GLN A 90 -50.40 25.21 28.40
C GLN A 90 -49.47 25.59 27.26
N LEU A 91 -49.06 26.86 27.16
CA LEU A 91 -48.08 27.30 26.17
C LEU A 91 -46.68 26.76 26.50
N ARG A 92 -46.29 26.78 27.79
CA ARG A 92 -45.01 26.20 28.24
C ARG A 92 -44.94 24.72 27.96
N GLU A 93 -45.99 23.98 28.29
CA GLU A 93 -46.09 22.54 28.04
C GLU A 93 -45.98 22.22 26.54
N ARG A 94 -46.72 22.93 25.68
CA ARG A 94 -46.60 22.78 24.22
C ARG A 94 -45.22 23.13 23.69
N ASN A 95 -44.57 24.14 24.25
CA ASN A 95 -43.22 24.52 23.86
C ASN A 95 -42.19 23.46 24.31
N GLU A 96 -42.34 22.92 25.50
CA GLU A 96 -41.51 21.83 26.03
C GLU A 96 -41.67 20.56 25.20
N GLN A 97 -42.89 20.15 24.89
CA GLN A 97 -43.18 19.03 23.99
C GLN A 97 -42.52 19.22 22.62
N LYS A 98 -42.64 20.42 22.03
CA LYS A 98 -41.97 20.71 20.75
C LYS A 98 -40.45 20.66 20.83
N GLN A 99 -39.85 21.02 21.96
CA GLN A 99 -38.41 20.88 22.16
C GLN A 99 -38.03 19.41 22.28
N LEU A 100 -38.76 18.63 23.09
CA LEU A 100 -38.54 17.20 23.24
C LEU A 100 -38.65 16.48 21.89
N GLU A 101 -39.73 16.71 21.12
CA GLU A 101 -39.88 16.12 19.78
C GLU A 101 -38.77 16.53 18.80
N LYS A 102 -38.19 17.73 18.98
CA LYS A 102 -37.09 18.19 18.13
C LYS A 102 -35.78 17.54 18.54
N GLU A 103 -35.56 17.36 19.84
CA GLU A 103 -34.41 16.65 20.40
C GLU A 103 -34.44 15.17 20.02
N GLU A 104 -35.60 14.51 20.12
CA GLU A 104 -35.81 13.12 19.68
C GLU A 104 -35.52 12.96 18.19
N ARG A 105 -36.12 13.79 17.31
CA ARG A 105 -35.83 13.75 15.86
C ARG A 105 -34.35 14.00 15.55
N LEU A 106 -33.70 14.90 16.28
CA LEU A 106 -32.27 15.13 16.11
C LEU A 106 -31.44 13.92 16.54
N GLN A 107 -31.88 13.22 17.59
CA GLN A 107 -31.21 12.01 18.06
C GLN A 107 -31.39 10.85 17.06
N GLU A 108 -32.61 10.61 16.59
CA GLU A 108 -32.91 9.60 15.56
C GLU A 108 -32.07 9.83 14.30
N THR A 109 -32.05 11.06 13.76
CA THR A 109 -31.26 11.37 12.57
C THR A 109 -29.75 11.21 12.78
N LYS A 110 -29.24 11.47 13.99
CA LYS A 110 -27.83 11.20 14.33
C LYS A 110 -27.54 9.71 14.37
N GLU A 111 -28.43 8.92 14.96
CA GLU A 111 -28.31 7.47 15.05
C GLU A 111 -28.37 6.82 13.65
N GLU A 112 -29.37 7.17 12.83
CA GLU A 112 -29.47 6.73 11.43
C GLU A 112 -28.20 7.05 10.63
N LYS A 113 -27.67 8.28 10.78
CA LYS A 113 -26.43 8.68 10.11
C LYS A 113 -25.24 7.84 10.58
N ALA A 114 -25.13 7.56 11.89
CA ALA A 114 -24.07 6.73 12.44
C ALA A 114 -24.16 5.28 11.96
N GLU A 115 -25.38 4.74 11.81
CA GLU A 115 -25.61 3.41 11.24
C GLU A 115 -25.23 3.35 9.75
N LEU A 116 -25.66 4.33 8.96
CA LEU A 116 -25.28 4.44 7.55
C LEU A 116 -23.75 4.53 7.37
N GLU A 117 -23.07 5.27 8.26
CA GLU A 117 -21.62 5.37 8.24
C GLU A 117 -20.93 4.02 8.53
N LYS A 118 -21.45 3.24 9.49
CA LYS A 118 -20.97 1.87 9.78
C LYS A 118 -21.16 0.95 8.57
N VAL A 119 -22.35 0.94 7.97
CA VAL A 119 -22.64 0.12 6.77
C VAL A 119 -21.75 0.52 5.59
N LEU A 120 -21.51 1.81 5.41
CA LEU A 120 -20.59 2.30 4.38
C LEU A 120 -19.14 1.84 4.63
N ALA A 121 -18.69 1.82 5.88
CA ALA A 121 -17.37 1.32 6.24
C ALA A 121 -17.25 -0.19 5.99
N GLU A 122 -18.27 -0.97 6.36
CA GLU A 122 -18.33 -2.41 6.14
C GLU A 122 -18.33 -2.77 4.65
N THR A 123 -19.17 -2.11 3.85
CA THR A 123 -19.22 -2.33 2.39
C THR A 123 -17.90 -1.99 1.71
N LYS A 124 -17.22 -0.91 2.12
CA LYS A 124 -15.87 -0.58 1.65
C LYS A 124 -14.84 -1.65 2.02
N LEU A 125 -14.92 -2.21 3.23
CA LEU A 125 -14.03 -3.26 3.69
C LEU A 125 -14.25 -4.55 2.88
N LEU A 126 -15.50 -4.96 2.67
CA LEU A 126 -15.86 -6.12 1.85
C LEU A 126 -15.36 -5.96 0.41
N SER A 127 -15.59 -4.80 -0.21
CA SER A 127 -15.08 -4.51 -1.56
C SER A 127 -13.55 -4.62 -1.64
N ARG A 128 -12.84 -4.18 -0.59
CA ARG A 128 -11.38 -4.31 -0.52
C ARG A 128 -10.93 -5.76 -0.36
N ILE A 129 -11.63 -6.57 0.44
CA ILE A 129 -11.36 -8.00 0.60
C ILE A 129 -11.52 -8.71 -0.75
N GLU A 130 -12.64 -8.50 -1.44
CA GLU A 130 -12.87 -9.09 -2.76
C GLU A 130 -11.80 -8.71 -3.78
N ALA A 131 -11.36 -7.45 -3.79
CA ALA A 131 -10.29 -6.99 -4.67
C ALA A 131 -8.95 -7.69 -4.39
N LEU A 132 -8.63 -7.93 -3.11
CA LEU A 132 -7.44 -8.66 -2.71
C LEU A 132 -7.52 -10.14 -3.12
N GLU A 133 -8.67 -10.78 -2.95
CA GLU A 133 -8.89 -12.17 -3.36
C GLU A 133 -8.75 -12.32 -4.89
N ARG A 134 -9.34 -11.41 -5.67
CA ARG A 134 -9.18 -11.38 -7.13
C ARG A 134 -7.70 -11.23 -7.53
N LYS A 135 -6.97 -10.33 -6.87
CA LYS A 135 -5.52 -10.13 -7.11
C LYS A 135 -4.72 -11.40 -6.80
N GLN A 136 -5.00 -12.07 -5.69
CA GLN A 136 -4.34 -13.33 -5.32
C GLN A 136 -4.64 -14.45 -6.31
N ALA A 137 -5.89 -14.56 -6.78
CA ALA A 137 -6.27 -15.55 -7.79
C ALA A 137 -5.50 -15.34 -9.10
N VAL A 138 -5.45 -14.10 -9.61
CA VAL A 138 -4.67 -13.76 -10.81
C VAL A 138 -3.18 -14.06 -10.61
N GLN A 139 -2.62 -13.71 -9.46
CA GLN A 139 -1.21 -13.99 -9.16
C GLN A 139 -0.92 -15.50 -9.12
N LYS A 140 -1.81 -16.31 -8.56
CA LYS A 140 -1.69 -17.77 -8.51
C LYS A 140 -1.72 -18.37 -9.91
N GLU A 141 -2.64 -17.93 -10.76
CA GLU A 141 -2.70 -18.38 -12.16
C GLU A 141 -1.48 -17.95 -12.97
N HIS A 142 -1.00 -16.72 -12.78
CA HIS A 142 0.25 -16.26 -13.40
C HIS A 142 1.45 -17.11 -12.99
N ARG A 143 1.60 -17.43 -11.70
CA ARG A 143 2.65 -18.33 -11.19
C ARG A 143 2.55 -19.73 -11.79
N LYS A 144 1.35 -20.29 -11.89
CA LYS A 144 1.13 -21.60 -12.54
C LYS A 144 1.52 -21.57 -14.01
N ALA A 145 1.13 -20.52 -14.74
CA ALA A 145 1.50 -20.34 -16.14
C ALA A 145 3.01 -20.26 -16.31
N GLN A 146 3.69 -19.43 -15.51
CA GLN A 146 5.15 -19.34 -15.49
C GLN A 146 5.82 -20.68 -15.20
N ALA A 147 5.33 -21.42 -14.20
CA ALA A 147 5.86 -22.75 -13.85
C ALA A 147 5.72 -23.75 -15.02
N LYS A 148 4.59 -23.74 -15.72
CA LYS A 148 4.39 -24.56 -16.93
C LYS A 148 5.38 -24.18 -18.03
N THR A 149 5.57 -22.89 -18.29
CA THR A 149 6.52 -22.43 -19.31
C THR A 149 7.96 -22.81 -18.97
N VAL A 150 8.38 -22.64 -17.71
CA VAL A 150 9.73 -23.03 -17.25
C VAL A 150 9.91 -24.54 -17.38
N LYS A 151 8.91 -25.34 -16.97
CA LYS A 151 8.94 -26.80 -17.11
C LYS A 151 9.11 -27.22 -18.57
N TYR A 152 8.30 -26.67 -19.47
CA TYR A 152 8.40 -26.95 -20.92
C TYR A 152 9.77 -26.59 -21.48
N ARG A 153 10.32 -25.41 -21.14
CA ARG A 153 11.67 -25.00 -21.57
C ARG A 153 12.73 -25.96 -21.06
N LYS A 154 12.65 -26.36 -19.79
CA LYS A 154 13.59 -27.32 -19.19
C LYS A 154 13.54 -28.68 -19.89
N GLU A 155 12.35 -29.20 -20.16
CA GLU A 155 12.17 -30.47 -20.88
C GLU A 155 12.71 -30.38 -22.32
N LYS A 156 12.46 -29.27 -23.01
CA LYS A 156 12.98 -29.03 -24.37
C LYS A 156 14.51 -28.97 -24.39
N ILE A 157 15.12 -28.24 -23.45
CA ILE A 157 16.58 -28.17 -23.32
C ILE A 157 17.16 -29.57 -23.02
N LYS A 158 16.51 -30.32 -22.13
CA LYS A 158 16.94 -31.67 -21.78
C LYS A 158 16.91 -32.61 -23.00
N ALA A 159 15.85 -32.57 -23.79
CA ALA A 159 15.74 -33.38 -25.00
C ALA A 159 16.85 -33.06 -26.01
N VAL A 160 17.17 -31.77 -26.20
CA VAL A 160 18.28 -31.35 -27.09
C VAL A 160 19.63 -31.86 -26.57
N HIS A 161 19.88 -31.77 -25.26
CA HIS A 161 21.12 -32.31 -24.67
C HIS A 161 21.21 -33.84 -24.82
N GLU A 162 20.12 -34.56 -24.55
CA GLU A 162 20.07 -36.01 -24.70
C GLU A 162 20.30 -36.44 -26.16
N GLU A 163 19.84 -35.65 -27.14
CA GLU A 163 20.09 -35.91 -28.57
C GLU A 163 21.55 -35.62 -28.95
N TYR A 164 22.12 -34.53 -28.43
CA TYR A 164 23.52 -34.19 -28.64
C TYR A 164 24.45 -35.27 -28.05
N ASP A 165 24.20 -35.71 -26.82
CA ASP A 165 24.98 -36.75 -26.15
C ASP A 165 24.97 -38.08 -26.93
N LYS A 166 23.82 -38.43 -27.52
CA LYS A 166 23.72 -39.62 -28.40
C LYS A 166 24.59 -39.48 -29.63
N ARG A 167 24.49 -38.37 -30.36
CA ARG A 167 25.31 -38.12 -31.56
C ARG A 167 26.79 -38.13 -31.23
N LEU A 168 27.18 -37.53 -30.10
CA LEU A 168 28.56 -37.51 -29.63
C LEU A 168 29.07 -38.93 -29.33
N ASN A 169 28.28 -39.75 -28.64
CA ASN A 169 28.64 -41.14 -28.34
C ASN A 169 28.76 -41.98 -29.61
N GLU A 170 27.86 -41.81 -30.58
CA GLU A 170 27.93 -42.47 -31.88
C GLU A 170 29.21 -42.08 -32.64
N GLU A 171 29.59 -40.80 -32.63
CA GLU A 171 30.82 -40.35 -33.26
C GLU A 171 32.08 -40.88 -32.55
N ILE A 172 32.10 -40.88 -31.22
CA ILE A 172 33.18 -41.49 -30.43
C ILE A 172 33.32 -42.96 -30.77
N GLN A 173 32.21 -43.70 -30.83
CA GLN A 173 32.21 -45.12 -31.16
C GLN A 173 32.73 -45.37 -32.58
N ALA A 174 32.29 -44.56 -33.56
CA ALA A 174 32.79 -44.64 -34.93
C ALA A 174 34.30 -44.35 -35.03
N ARG A 175 34.82 -43.41 -34.23
CA ARG A 175 36.27 -43.16 -34.14
C ARG A 175 37.01 -44.37 -33.55
N MET A 176 36.49 -44.96 -32.48
CA MET A 176 37.07 -46.15 -31.86
C MET A 176 37.11 -47.34 -32.82
N ASP A 177 36.05 -47.55 -33.61
CA ASP A 177 36.00 -48.68 -34.54
C ASP A 177 36.96 -48.48 -35.71
N LYS A 178 37.08 -47.26 -36.25
CA LYS A 178 38.13 -46.92 -37.23
C LYS A 178 39.54 -47.13 -36.68
N GLU A 179 39.78 -46.77 -35.42
CA GLU A 179 41.08 -46.96 -34.78
C GLU A 179 41.44 -48.44 -34.64
N LYS A 180 40.46 -49.31 -34.31
CA LYS A 180 40.65 -50.77 -34.31
C LYS A 180 40.97 -51.31 -35.70
N GLU A 181 40.27 -50.84 -36.73
CA GLU A 181 40.54 -51.24 -38.11
C GLU A 181 41.96 -50.86 -38.53
N LEU A 182 42.36 -49.61 -38.26
CA LEU A 182 43.73 -49.11 -38.51
C LEU A 182 44.77 -49.94 -37.77
N ALA A 183 44.54 -50.27 -36.50
CA ALA A 183 45.43 -51.12 -35.73
C ALA A 183 45.54 -52.53 -36.36
N SER A 184 44.45 -53.09 -36.87
CA SER A 184 44.47 -54.38 -37.57
C SER A 184 45.28 -54.32 -38.87
N LEU A 185 45.12 -53.24 -39.65
CA LEU A 185 45.86 -53.03 -40.90
C LEU A 185 47.35 -52.84 -40.63
N ALA A 186 47.71 -52.09 -39.59
CA ALA A 186 49.09 -51.92 -39.15
C ALA A 186 49.73 -53.27 -38.77
N GLN A 187 48.99 -54.17 -38.10
CA GLN A 187 49.50 -55.53 -37.82
C GLN A 187 49.74 -56.34 -39.10
N VAL A 188 48.85 -56.24 -40.10
CA VAL A 188 49.01 -56.92 -41.39
C VAL A 188 50.22 -56.36 -42.14
N GLU A 189 50.36 -55.04 -42.17
CA GLU A 189 51.50 -54.34 -42.76
C GLU A 189 52.82 -54.80 -42.13
N MET A 190 52.89 -54.85 -40.80
CA MET A 190 54.07 -55.32 -40.08
C MET A 190 54.48 -56.74 -40.48
N ARG A 191 53.52 -57.68 -40.57
CA ARG A 191 53.79 -59.05 -41.02
C ARG A 191 54.27 -59.09 -42.48
N LEU A 192 53.72 -58.22 -43.34
CA LEU A 192 54.12 -58.14 -44.73
C LEU A 192 55.55 -57.61 -44.86
N ILE A 193 55.90 -56.54 -44.13
CA ILE A 193 57.25 -55.99 -44.06
C ILE A 193 58.23 -57.07 -43.60
N GLU A 194 57.89 -57.86 -42.58
CA GLU A 194 58.73 -58.94 -42.08
C GLU A 194 58.97 -60.04 -43.14
N ARG A 195 57.91 -60.49 -43.84
CA ARG A 195 58.05 -61.45 -44.96
C ARG A 195 58.88 -60.90 -46.11
N LEU A 196 58.73 -59.62 -46.45
CA LEU A 196 59.50 -58.98 -47.52
C LEU A 196 60.98 -58.91 -47.15
N LYS A 197 61.30 -58.49 -45.92
CA LYS A 197 62.68 -58.51 -45.39
C LYS A 197 63.28 -59.91 -45.46
N LEU A 198 62.54 -60.95 -45.05
CA LEU A 198 63.01 -62.33 -45.12
C LEU A 198 63.28 -62.79 -46.56
N ARG A 199 62.37 -62.49 -47.50
CA ARG A 199 62.57 -62.79 -48.93
C ARG A 199 63.78 -62.06 -49.50
N GLN A 200 64.00 -60.81 -49.11
CA GLN A 200 65.15 -60.04 -49.56
C GLN A 200 66.47 -60.66 -49.08
N VAL A 201 66.52 -61.15 -47.83
CA VAL A 201 67.67 -61.92 -47.32
C VAL A 201 67.87 -63.23 -48.08
N GLN A 202 66.80 -63.96 -48.38
CA GLN A 202 66.87 -65.20 -49.17
C GLN A 202 67.37 -64.94 -50.60
N GLN A 203 66.87 -63.88 -51.25
CA GLN A 203 67.32 -63.44 -52.56
C GLN A 203 68.80 -63.06 -52.54
N GLN A 204 69.24 -62.30 -51.52
CA GLN A 204 70.66 -61.96 -51.36
C GLN A 204 71.51 -63.21 -51.22
N LYS A 205 71.11 -64.16 -50.37
CA LYS A 205 71.82 -65.44 -50.19
C LYS A 205 71.87 -66.27 -51.47
N ALA A 206 70.78 -66.31 -52.24
CA ALA A 206 70.73 -67.00 -53.53
C ALA A 206 71.65 -66.33 -54.57
N LEU A 207 71.72 -64.99 -54.58
CA LEU A 207 72.67 -64.22 -55.35
C LEU A 207 74.11 -64.56 -54.97
N ASP A 208 74.44 -64.52 -53.67
CA ASP A 208 75.78 -64.86 -53.17
C ASP A 208 76.18 -66.30 -53.53
N GLN A 209 75.23 -67.24 -53.52
CA GLN A 209 75.43 -68.63 -53.96
C GLN A 209 75.67 -68.74 -55.47
N LEU A 210 74.95 -67.97 -56.28
CA LEU A 210 75.18 -67.90 -57.72
C LEU A 210 76.53 -67.25 -58.04
N GLU A 211 76.90 -66.17 -57.34
CA GLU A 211 78.22 -65.54 -57.43
C GLU A 211 79.33 -66.55 -57.07
N ALA A 212 79.13 -67.34 -56.01
CA ALA A 212 80.07 -68.40 -55.63
C ALA A 212 80.15 -69.54 -56.66
N ALA A 213 79.02 -69.95 -57.24
CA ALA A 213 78.94 -71.02 -58.24
C ALA A 213 79.50 -70.59 -59.61
N LEU A 214 79.37 -69.32 -59.96
CA LEU A 214 79.91 -68.75 -61.20
C LEU A 214 81.44 -68.62 -61.20
N ASN A 215 82.10 -68.82 -60.04
CA ASN A 215 83.56 -68.84 -59.83
C ASN A 215 84.34 -68.06 -60.91
N LEU A 216 83.99 -66.78 -61.09
CA LEU A 216 84.79 -65.82 -61.79
C LEU A 216 86.00 -65.56 -60.90
N GLY A 217 87.08 -66.26 -61.21
CA GLY A 217 88.36 -66.15 -60.53
C GLY A 217 88.87 -64.71 -60.46
N LYS A 218 88.64 -64.10 -59.30
CA LYS A 218 89.51 -63.21 -58.52
C LYS A 218 89.95 -61.84 -59.08
N LYS A 219 89.73 -60.87 -58.17
CA LYS A 219 90.52 -59.67 -57.77
C LYS A 219 90.29 -58.37 -58.56
N SER A 220 89.68 -57.40 -57.88
CA SER A 220 90.34 -56.16 -57.39
C SER A 220 89.27 -55.24 -56.78
N GLN A 221 89.46 -54.89 -55.51
CA GLN A 221 89.73 -53.54 -55.02
C GLN A 221 88.54 -52.56 -55.00
N ALA A 222 88.37 -52.00 -53.80
CA ALA A 222 88.02 -50.62 -53.52
C ALA A 222 86.76 -50.06 -54.18
N GLY A 223 85.76 -49.80 -53.35
CA GLY A 223 84.64 -48.97 -53.77
C GLY A 223 83.53 -48.96 -52.74
N ALA A 224 83.77 -48.29 -51.62
CA ALA A 224 82.70 -47.80 -50.77
C ALA A 224 81.70 -47.03 -51.65
N ALA A 225 80.52 -47.60 -51.86
CA ALA A 225 79.38 -46.93 -52.44
C ALA A 225 78.11 -47.58 -51.90
N GLN A 226 78.00 -47.53 -50.56
CA GLN A 226 76.71 -47.57 -49.88
C GLN A 226 75.95 -46.35 -50.38
N ARG A 227 75.15 -46.52 -51.45
CA ARG A 227 74.14 -45.54 -51.86
C ARG A 227 73.04 -45.53 -50.80
N LEU A 228 73.36 -44.90 -49.68
CA LEU A 228 72.39 -44.19 -48.85
C LEU A 228 72.03 -42.92 -49.62
N TYR A 229 70.83 -42.86 -50.19
CA TYR A 229 70.09 -41.64 -50.50
C TYR A 229 68.65 -42.13 -50.77
N THR A 230 67.56 -41.63 -50.18
CA THR A 230 67.29 -40.56 -49.20
C THR A 230 65.78 -40.65 -48.93
N PRO A 231 65.28 -40.45 -47.69
CA PRO A 231 63.94 -39.90 -47.57
C PRO A 231 63.99 -38.47 -48.15
N GLN A 232 63.14 -38.19 -49.14
CA GLN A 232 62.97 -36.83 -49.64
C GLN A 232 62.58 -35.92 -48.47
N ASN A 233 63.41 -34.91 -48.25
CA ASN A 233 63.08 -33.56 -47.86
C ASN A 233 61.61 -33.34 -47.43
N THR A 234 61.31 -33.67 -46.19
CA THR A 234 60.23 -32.98 -45.47
C THR A 234 60.74 -31.56 -45.27
N GLN A 235 60.36 -30.65 -46.16
CA GLN A 235 60.36 -29.24 -45.81
C GLN A 235 59.47 -29.13 -44.57
N GLN A 236 60.08 -28.97 -43.39
CA GLN A 236 59.40 -28.32 -42.29
C GLN A 236 58.98 -26.94 -42.83
N PRO A 237 57.70 -26.58 -42.77
CA PRO A 237 57.33 -25.18 -42.83
C PRO A 237 58.10 -24.51 -41.70
N THR A 238 58.93 -23.53 -42.06
CA THR A 238 59.36 -22.50 -41.11
C THR A 238 58.11 -22.04 -40.36
N LEU A 239 58.18 -22.12 -39.03
CA LEU A 239 57.20 -21.52 -38.12
C LEU A 239 56.83 -20.13 -38.66
N PRO A 240 55.54 -19.77 -38.77
CA PRO A 240 55.17 -18.41 -39.12
C PRO A 240 55.83 -17.50 -38.09
N GLU A 241 56.63 -16.53 -38.56
CA GLU A 241 57.05 -15.42 -37.71
C GLU A 241 55.78 -14.87 -37.08
N GLU A 242 55.72 -14.81 -35.75
CA GLU A 242 54.60 -14.15 -35.10
C GLU A 242 54.51 -12.72 -35.64
N PRO A 243 53.31 -12.26 -36.01
CA PRO A 243 53.17 -10.94 -36.60
C PRO A 243 53.77 -9.91 -35.65
N SER A 244 54.62 -9.05 -36.19
CA SER A 244 55.28 -8.01 -35.41
C SER A 244 54.22 -7.06 -34.84
N GLU A 245 54.57 -6.31 -33.80
CA GLU A 245 53.66 -5.30 -33.22
C GLU A 245 53.16 -4.30 -34.28
N GLU A 246 53.95 -4.07 -35.32
CA GLU A 246 53.62 -3.20 -36.46
C GLU A 246 52.62 -3.84 -37.43
N ASP A 247 52.63 -5.18 -37.59
CA ASP A 247 51.62 -5.91 -38.36
C ASP A 247 50.27 -5.92 -37.63
N ILE A 248 50.33 -6.11 -36.31
CA ILE A 248 49.16 -6.09 -35.43
C ILE A 248 48.52 -4.70 -35.40
N ALA A 249 49.32 -3.64 -35.29
CA ALA A 249 48.84 -2.27 -35.34
C ALA A 249 48.21 -1.91 -36.70
N ARG A 250 48.79 -2.39 -37.80
CA ARG A 250 48.23 -2.17 -39.14
C ARG A 250 46.90 -2.88 -39.33
N ALA A 251 46.80 -4.15 -38.90
CA ALA A 251 45.52 -4.87 -38.94
C ALA A 251 44.46 -4.16 -38.09
N PHE A 252 44.81 -3.71 -36.88
CA PHE A 252 43.88 -3.00 -36.00
C PHE A 252 43.36 -1.68 -36.60
N SER A 253 44.24 -0.91 -37.26
CA SER A 253 43.86 0.36 -37.90
C SER A 253 42.89 0.18 -39.08
N VAL A 254 42.80 -1.00 -39.70
CA VAL A 254 41.81 -1.27 -40.76
C VAL A 254 40.39 -1.36 -40.20
N TYR A 255 40.26 -1.82 -38.95
CA TYR A 255 38.98 -2.01 -38.26
C TYR A 255 38.58 -0.84 -37.35
N ASP A 256 39.49 0.12 -37.16
CA ASP A 256 39.23 1.40 -36.48
C ASP A 256 39.45 2.60 -37.44
N PRO A 257 38.58 2.79 -38.45
CA PRO A 257 38.74 3.85 -39.46
C PRO A 257 38.58 5.26 -38.89
N GLU A 258 37.89 5.39 -37.75
CA GLU A 258 37.63 6.67 -37.07
C GLU A 258 38.76 7.04 -36.08
N GLY A 259 39.72 6.13 -35.84
CA GLY A 259 40.86 6.34 -34.93
C GLY A 259 40.45 6.51 -33.47
N GLU A 260 39.39 5.83 -33.03
CA GLU A 260 38.89 5.87 -31.64
C GLU A 260 39.84 5.15 -30.67
N GLY A 261 40.74 4.31 -31.17
CA GLY A 261 41.64 3.45 -30.40
C GLY A 261 40.98 2.15 -29.91
N SER A 262 39.79 1.83 -30.42
CA SER A 262 38.99 0.66 -30.03
C SER A 262 38.18 0.10 -31.20
N ILE A 263 38.06 -1.22 -31.26
CA ILE A 263 37.23 -1.95 -32.24
C ILE A 263 35.98 -2.53 -31.57
N SER A 264 34.93 -2.81 -32.34
CA SER A 264 33.77 -3.53 -31.79
C SER A 264 34.13 -4.98 -31.48
N THR A 265 33.50 -5.56 -30.46
CA THR A 265 33.58 -7.01 -30.20
C THR A 265 33.17 -7.88 -31.40
N GLN A 266 32.34 -7.35 -32.31
CA GLN A 266 31.94 -8.02 -33.56
C GLN A 266 33.05 -8.01 -34.62
N ASP A 267 34.00 -7.07 -34.54
CA ASP A 267 35.08 -6.91 -35.50
C ASP A 267 36.33 -7.72 -35.11
N LEU A 268 36.32 -8.36 -33.94
CA LEU A 268 37.40 -9.23 -33.48
C LEU A 268 37.56 -10.47 -34.37
N GLU A 269 36.46 -11.09 -34.82
CA GLU A 269 36.49 -12.28 -35.69
C GLU A 269 37.16 -12.01 -37.04
N PRO A 270 36.76 -10.99 -37.82
CA PRO A 270 37.41 -10.67 -39.09
C PRO A 270 38.86 -10.19 -38.90
N LEU A 271 39.15 -9.44 -37.83
CA LEU A 271 40.52 -9.02 -37.50
C LEU A 271 41.45 -10.21 -37.19
N MET A 272 40.96 -11.25 -36.52
CA MET A 272 41.71 -12.51 -36.31
C MET A 272 41.99 -13.23 -37.63
N CYS A 273 41.00 -13.26 -38.52
CA CYS A 273 41.15 -13.87 -39.85
C CYS A 273 42.22 -13.15 -40.68
N ASP A 274 42.28 -11.81 -40.62
CA ASP A 274 43.26 -11.00 -41.33
C ASP A 274 44.70 -11.17 -40.79
N LEU A 275 44.84 -11.46 -39.50
CA LEU A 275 46.11 -11.82 -38.86
C LEU A 275 46.51 -13.29 -39.09
N GLY A 276 45.75 -14.04 -39.91
CA GLY A 276 46.05 -15.43 -40.27
C GLY A 276 45.64 -16.45 -39.22
N MET A 277 44.85 -16.06 -38.21
CA MET A 277 44.38 -16.93 -37.13
C MET A 277 42.86 -17.13 -37.19
N SER A 278 42.42 -18.37 -37.39
CA SER A 278 40.99 -18.71 -37.29
C SER A 278 40.66 -19.20 -35.88
N LEU A 279 39.92 -18.42 -35.10
CA LEU A 279 39.36 -18.87 -33.83
C LEU A 279 38.06 -19.62 -34.07
N ASN A 280 37.84 -20.72 -33.35
CA ASN A 280 36.51 -21.36 -33.36
C ASN A 280 35.50 -20.52 -32.55
N PRO A 281 34.18 -20.71 -32.72
CA PRO A 281 33.17 -19.88 -32.06
C PRO A 281 33.25 -19.88 -30.51
N VAL A 282 33.76 -20.98 -29.93
CA VAL A 282 33.95 -21.12 -28.48
C VAL A 282 35.17 -20.31 -28.01
N GLN A 283 36.27 -20.37 -28.75
CA GLN A 283 37.50 -19.61 -28.50
C GLN A 283 37.29 -18.11 -28.72
N LEU A 284 36.53 -17.73 -29.75
CA LEU A 284 36.15 -16.34 -29.99
C LEU A 284 35.31 -15.80 -28.82
N SER A 285 34.33 -16.55 -28.35
CA SER A 285 33.51 -16.17 -27.20
C SER A 285 34.34 -16.02 -25.91
N GLN A 286 35.35 -16.88 -25.73
CA GLN A 286 36.29 -16.78 -24.61
C GLN A 286 37.23 -15.57 -24.75
N ALA A 287 37.74 -15.29 -25.95
CA ALA A 287 38.58 -14.13 -26.23
C ALA A 287 37.81 -12.82 -25.96
N VAL A 288 36.58 -12.70 -26.46
CA VAL A 288 35.71 -11.55 -26.20
C VAL A 288 35.44 -11.39 -24.71
N ALA A 289 35.17 -12.48 -23.97
CA ALA A 289 34.94 -12.41 -22.53
C ALA A 289 36.20 -12.00 -21.71
N GLN A 290 37.39 -12.31 -22.23
CA GLN A 290 38.67 -11.94 -21.60
C GLN A 290 39.08 -10.51 -21.91
N LEU A 291 38.78 -10.04 -23.13
CA LEU A 291 39.09 -8.70 -23.64
C LEU A 291 38.08 -7.65 -23.15
N ASP A 292 36.78 -7.96 -23.20
CA ASP A 292 35.70 -7.04 -22.80
C ASP A 292 35.18 -7.35 -21.38
N ARG A 293 36.07 -7.33 -20.38
CA ARG A 293 35.71 -7.64 -18.98
C ARG A 293 34.68 -6.67 -18.39
N MET A 294 34.64 -5.45 -18.92
CA MET A 294 33.74 -4.39 -18.49
C MET A 294 32.40 -4.41 -19.24
N GLN A 295 32.18 -5.36 -20.16
CA GLN A 295 30.98 -5.44 -21.02
C GLN A 295 30.66 -4.12 -21.72
N SER A 296 31.70 -3.43 -22.14
CA SER A 296 31.63 -2.17 -22.85
C SER A 296 31.20 -2.36 -24.32
N GLY A 297 31.34 -3.58 -24.85
CA GLY A 297 31.12 -3.90 -26.26
C GLY A 297 32.25 -3.44 -27.19
N LYS A 298 33.30 -2.82 -26.65
CA LYS A 298 34.47 -2.33 -27.36
C LYS A 298 35.76 -2.96 -26.82
N ILE A 299 36.75 -3.17 -27.67
CA ILE A 299 38.06 -3.73 -27.33
C ILE A 299 39.11 -2.68 -27.68
N SER A 300 39.87 -2.21 -26.69
CA SER A 300 40.95 -1.25 -26.94
C SER A 300 42.19 -1.92 -27.52
N PHE A 301 43.01 -1.18 -28.28
CA PHE A 301 44.27 -1.71 -28.84
C PHE A 301 45.21 -2.25 -27.75
N GLY A 302 45.26 -1.60 -26.59
CA GLY A 302 46.08 -2.03 -25.46
C GLY A 302 45.62 -3.36 -24.85
N GLU A 303 44.31 -3.58 -24.73
CA GLU A 303 43.75 -4.85 -24.26
C GLU A 303 43.99 -5.97 -25.27
N PHE A 304 43.82 -5.67 -26.55
CA PHE A 304 44.06 -6.59 -27.65
C PHE A 304 45.54 -7.03 -27.72
N LEU A 305 46.49 -6.09 -27.67
CA LEU A 305 47.91 -6.39 -27.74
C LEU A 305 48.41 -7.16 -26.50
N LEU A 306 47.87 -6.86 -25.32
CA LEU A 306 48.18 -7.58 -24.09
C LEU A 306 47.72 -9.04 -24.15
N TRP A 307 46.52 -9.28 -24.68
CA TRP A 307 45.99 -10.63 -24.91
C TRP A 307 46.74 -11.37 -26.02
N TRP A 308 47.17 -10.67 -27.07
CA TRP A 308 47.93 -11.27 -28.18
C TRP A 308 49.33 -11.75 -27.76
N LYS A 309 50.02 -11.00 -26.88
CA LYS A 309 51.39 -11.32 -26.43
C LYS A 309 51.46 -12.24 -25.20
N GLY A 310 50.32 -12.68 -24.64
CA GLY A 310 50.24 -13.30 -23.32
C GLY A 310 49.27 -14.47 -23.21
#